data_AF-A0A523R0V8-F1
#
_entry.id   AF-A0A523R0V8-F1
#
_cell.length_a   1.000
_cell.length_b   1.000
_cell.length_c   1.000
_cell.angle_alpha   90.00
_cell.angle_beta   90.00
_cell.angle_gamma   90.00
#
_symmetry.space_group_name_H-M   'P 1'
#
loop_
_entity.id
_entity.type
_entity.pdbx_description
1 polymer ?
#
loop_
_entity_poly.entity_id
_entity_poly.type
_entity_poly.pdbx_seq_one_letter_code
_entity_poly.pdbx_strand_id
1 'polypeptide(L)'
;MNLNIKRRSGINRKNLIVQKGLTVMVIMAALLFCFVGTTIASSEGNGGKGWVKTDTYKVMNFGVLAIGLFLILRKPVSQALDSRIKGIKDQLSELETKKKEAEKELVKYNERFSLLEQEAEKLVEEYIRQGNEAKARIIEEAKKAAEKLEEQASRNIENEFKKAKIKLQQDTLEKALVNAETLIKNKITAQDQDKLVDEYLEKVVAQ
;
A
#
# COMPACT_ATOMS: atom_id res chain seq x y z
N MET A 1 19.60 30.89 7.44
CA MET A 1 20.44 30.04 8.30
C MET A 1 21.70 29.71 7.52
N ASN A 2 22.78 30.44 7.80
CA ASN A 2 24.08 30.38 7.12
C ASN A 2 24.87 29.17 7.63
N LEU A 3 25.43 28.33 6.75
CA LEU A 3 26.66 27.60 7.08
C LEU A 3 27.60 27.55 5.87
N ASN A 4 28.48 28.54 5.90
CA ASN A 4 29.73 28.69 5.18
C ASN A 4 30.68 27.51 5.48
N ILE A 5 30.89 26.62 4.50
CA ILE A 5 31.92 25.58 4.60
C ILE A 5 33.16 26.04 3.83
N LYS A 6 34.03 26.68 4.61
CA LYS A 6 35.40 27.11 4.32
C LYS A 6 36.21 26.01 3.62
N ARG A 7 36.54 26.23 2.33
CA ARG A 7 37.64 25.53 1.64
C ARG A 7 38.91 25.74 2.46
N ARG A 8 39.42 24.69 3.08
CA ARG A 8 40.77 24.69 3.66
C ARG A 8 41.55 23.48 3.19
N SER A 9 42.75 23.81 2.72
CA SER A 9 43.94 22.96 2.71
C SER A 9 44.02 21.92 1.60
N GLY A 10 44.47 22.38 0.42
CA GLY A 10 45.17 21.54 -0.54
C GLY A 10 46.49 21.07 0.07
N ILE A 11 46.43 20.01 0.88
CA ILE A 11 47.62 19.29 1.31
C ILE A 11 48.18 18.58 0.08
N ASN A 12 49.38 18.97 -0.32
CA ASN A 12 50.09 18.45 -1.50
C ASN A 12 50.38 16.94 -1.35
N ARG A 13 49.39 16.09 -1.68
CA ARG A 13 49.46 14.61 -1.54
C ARG A 13 50.52 13.97 -2.44
N LYS A 14 50.94 14.65 -3.51
CA LYS A 14 52.07 14.23 -4.35
C LYS A 14 53.36 14.16 -3.53
N ASN A 15 53.58 15.11 -2.63
CA ASN A 15 54.77 15.13 -1.78
C ASN A 15 54.72 14.03 -0.71
N LEU A 16 53.54 13.60 -0.26
CA LEU A 16 53.41 12.54 0.75
C LEU A 16 53.65 11.14 0.18
N ILE A 17 53.22 10.88 -1.05
CA ILE A 17 53.45 9.60 -1.73
C ILE A 17 54.90 9.50 -2.20
N VAL A 18 55.47 10.60 -2.70
CA VAL A 18 56.91 10.68 -2.98
C VAL A 18 57.71 10.57 -1.69
N GLN A 19 57.30 11.21 -0.58
CA GLN A 19 57.96 11.03 0.72
C GLN A 19 57.87 9.61 1.24
N LYS A 20 56.71 8.93 1.13
CA LYS A 20 56.55 7.55 1.62
C LYS A 20 57.26 6.52 0.74
N GLY A 21 57.30 6.74 -0.58
CA GLY A 21 58.11 5.94 -1.50
C GLY A 21 59.59 6.18 -1.29
N LEU A 22 59.99 7.43 -1.06
CA LEU A 22 61.35 7.82 -0.70
C LEU A 22 61.73 7.22 0.65
N THR A 23 60.87 7.21 1.67
CA THR A 23 61.19 6.59 2.96
C THR A 23 61.30 5.07 2.85
N VAL A 24 60.44 4.40 2.08
CA VAL A 24 60.59 2.95 1.84
C VAL A 24 61.84 2.64 1.02
N MET A 25 62.18 3.46 0.03
CA MET A 25 63.41 3.34 -0.76
C MET A 25 64.65 3.64 0.09
N VAL A 26 64.58 4.61 1.00
CA VAL A 26 65.64 4.95 1.97
C VAL A 26 65.78 3.85 3.02
N ILE A 27 64.69 3.21 3.45
CA ILE A 27 64.73 2.07 4.39
C ILE A 27 65.29 0.83 3.69
N MET A 28 64.91 0.54 2.45
CA MET A 28 65.50 -0.54 1.64
C MET A 28 66.97 -0.26 1.30
N ALA A 29 67.31 0.99 1.01
CA ALA A 29 68.69 1.43 0.80
C ALA A 29 69.51 1.29 2.08
N ALA A 30 68.98 1.70 3.23
CA ALA A 30 69.62 1.58 4.53
C ALA A 30 69.77 0.10 4.95
N LEU A 31 68.78 -0.76 4.69
CA LEU A 31 68.87 -2.20 4.91
C LEU A 31 69.94 -2.85 4.03
N LEU A 32 70.01 -2.47 2.75
CA LEU A 32 71.07 -2.92 1.85
C LEU A 32 72.45 -2.37 2.24
N PHE A 33 72.53 -1.13 2.72
CA PHE A 33 73.77 -0.53 3.23
C PHE A 33 74.24 -1.21 4.52
N CYS A 34 73.32 -1.59 5.40
CA CYS A 34 73.61 -2.40 6.59
C CYS A 34 74.11 -3.81 6.22
N PHE A 35 73.57 -4.44 5.18
CA PHE A 35 74.05 -5.73 4.66
C PHE A 35 75.45 -5.64 4.01
N VAL A 36 75.81 -4.50 3.43
CA VAL A 36 77.17 -4.24 2.92
C VAL A 36 78.13 -3.83 4.05
N GLY A 37 77.61 -3.28 5.16
CA GLY A 37 78.35 -2.87 6.35
C GLY A 37 78.75 -4.01 7.29
N THR A 38 78.19 -5.22 7.15
CA THR A 38 78.54 -6.37 8.01
C THR A 38 79.87 -7.06 7.66
N THR A 39 80.65 -6.58 6.68
CA THR A 39 82.05 -7.05 6.48
C THR A 39 83.09 -6.23 7.26
N ILE A 40 82.69 -5.49 8.31
CA ILE A 40 83.62 -4.80 9.23
C ILE A 40 83.79 -5.58 10.55
N ALA A 41 83.44 -6.87 10.58
CA ALA A 41 83.66 -7.70 11.77
C ALA A 41 83.93 -9.18 11.42
N SER A 42 85.04 -9.44 10.70
CA SER A 42 85.80 -10.71 10.80
C SER A 42 87.11 -10.64 10.00
N SER A 43 87.93 -9.63 10.27
CA SER A 43 89.38 -9.77 10.13
C SER A 43 90.03 -8.64 10.93
N GLU A 44 90.90 -9.05 11.85
CA GLU A 44 91.70 -8.21 12.73
C GLU A 44 92.42 -7.07 11.99
N GLY A 45 92.57 -5.93 12.68
CA GLY A 45 93.69 -5.02 12.41
C GLY A 45 93.34 -3.61 11.93
N ASN A 46 93.53 -2.68 12.87
CA ASN A 46 94.18 -1.39 12.65
C ASN A 46 93.39 -0.25 11.96
N GLY A 47 93.03 0.74 12.80
CA GLY A 47 93.37 2.15 12.60
C GLY A 47 93.06 2.80 11.25
N GLY A 48 92.06 3.68 11.25
CA GLY A 48 91.93 4.85 10.38
C GLY A 48 92.51 4.74 8.97
N LYS A 49 91.75 4.19 8.03
CA LYS A 49 91.94 4.44 6.60
C LYS A 49 90.66 5.04 6.03
N GLY A 50 90.74 6.30 5.62
CA GLY A 50 89.71 6.95 4.83
C GLY A 50 89.40 6.13 3.57
N TRP A 51 88.20 6.36 3.03
CA TRP A 51 87.65 5.81 1.78
C TRP A 51 88.63 4.93 0.98
N VAL A 52 88.49 3.61 1.13
CA VAL A 52 89.29 2.67 0.34
C VAL A 52 88.62 2.47 -1.02
N LYS A 53 89.40 2.20 -2.07
CA LYS A 53 88.90 2.03 -3.45
C LYS A 53 87.77 0.98 -3.54
N THR A 54 87.75 -0.01 -2.64
CA THR A 54 86.71 -1.04 -2.52
C THR A 54 85.34 -0.49 -2.08
N ASP A 55 85.29 0.59 -1.30
CA ASP A 55 84.02 1.24 -0.92
C ASP A 55 83.40 2.00 -2.10
N THR A 56 84.23 2.63 -2.94
CA THR A 56 83.78 3.30 -4.18
C THR A 56 83.08 2.32 -5.12
N TYR A 57 83.61 1.11 -5.29
CA TYR A 57 82.97 0.07 -6.12
C TYR A 57 81.65 -0.42 -5.53
N LYS A 58 81.55 -0.57 -4.20
CA LYS A 58 80.30 -0.95 -3.51
C LYS A 58 79.21 0.11 -3.67
N VAL A 59 79.55 1.39 -3.45
CA VAL A 59 78.62 2.51 -3.62
C VAL A 59 78.19 2.68 -5.09
N MET A 60 79.12 2.50 -6.03
CA MET A 60 78.79 2.53 -7.46
C MET A 60 77.85 1.38 -7.87
N ASN A 61 78.11 0.16 -7.39
CA ASN A 61 77.22 -0.98 -7.61
C ASN A 61 75.83 -0.75 -6.99
N PHE A 62 75.77 -0.27 -5.74
CA PHE A 62 74.52 0.10 -5.10
C PHE A 62 73.76 1.19 -5.86
N GLY A 63 74.45 2.22 -6.38
CA GLY A 63 73.86 3.27 -7.20
C GLY A 63 73.25 2.72 -8.49
N VAL A 64 73.96 1.83 -9.20
CA VAL A 64 73.45 1.18 -10.42
C VAL A 64 72.22 0.30 -10.09
N LEU A 65 72.27 -0.49 -9.02
CA LEU A 65 71.12 -1.30 -8.57
C LEU A 65 69.93 -0.43 -8.15
N ALA A 66 70.16 0.67 -7.44
CA ALA A 66 69.10 1.58 -7.00
C ALA A 66 68.43 2.28 -8.19
N ILE A 67 69.21 2.71 -9.20
CA ILE A 67 68.68 3.30 -10.44
C ILE A 67 67.90 2.25 -11.24
N GLY A 68 68.44 1.05 -11.41
CA GLY A 68 67.76 -0.06 -12.08
C GLY A 68 66.44 -0.41 -11.40
N LEU A 69 66.45 -0.53 -10.07
CA LEU A 69 65.25 -0.80 -9.28
C LEU A 69 64.22 0.32 -9.39
N PHE A 70 64.65 1.58 -9.31
CA PHE A 70 63.76 2.74 -9.44
C PHE A 70 63.08 2.79 -10.82
N LEU A 71 63.82 2.53 -11.90
CA LEU A 71 63.27 2.52 -13.26
C LEU A 71 62.24 1.39 -13.45
N ILE A 72 62.48 0.23 -12.84
CA ILE A 72 61.56 -0.92 -12.93
C ILE A 72 60.33 -0.72 -12.04
N LEU A 73 60.46 -0.22 -10.81
CA LEU A 73 59.36 -0.10 -9.85
C LEU A 73 58.44 1.10 -10.10
N ARG A 74 58.93 2.17 -10.73
CA ARG A 74 58.14 3.39 -10.97
C ARG A 74 56.84 3.09 -11.75
N LYS A 75 56.88 2.17 -12.73
CA LYS A 75 55.72 1.78 -13.54
C LYS A 75 54.66 0.98 -12.76
N PRO A 76 54.96 -0.19 -12.15
CA PRO A 76 53.96 -1.00 -11.45
C PRO A 76 53.39 -0.28 -10.22
N VAL A 77 54.20 0.53 -9.52
CA VAL A 77 53.71 1.30 -8.37
C VAL A 77 52.70 2.35 -8.83
N SER A 78 53.02 3.17 -9.83
CA SER A 78 52.05 4.17 -10.35
C SER A 78 50.75 3.50 -10.81
N GLN A 79 50.86 2.41 -11.58
CA GLN A 79 49.70 1.70 -12.10
C GLN A 79 48.82 1.11 -10.99
N ALA A 80 49.41 0.57 -9.91
CA ALA A 80 48.66 0.04 -8.77
C ALA A 80 47.90 1.16 -8.04
N LEU A 81 48.52 2.33 -7.85
CA LEU A 81 47.88 3.48 -7.20
C LEU A 81 46.78 4.06 -8.09
N ASP A 82 47.03 4.22 -9.39
CA ASP A 82 46.04 4.71 -10.35
C ASP A 82 44.83 3.78 -10.45
N SER A 83 45.06 2.46 -10.43
CA SER A 83 43.99 1.45 -10.37
C SER A 83 43.14 1.57 -9.09
N ARG A 84 43.78 1.78 -7.93
CA ARG A 84 43.07 2.00 -6.66
C ARG A 84 42.26 3.29 -6.68
N ILE A 85 42.83 4.38 -7.20
CA ILE A 85 42.13 5.67 -7.32
C ILE A 85 40.92 5.53 -8.25
N LYS A 86 41.09 4.86 -9.39
CA LYS A 86 40.00 4.59 -10.32
C LYS A 86 38.90 3.76 -9.68
N GLY A 87 39.26 2.67 -9.00
CA GLY A 87 38.29 1.82 -8.29
C GLY A 87 37.48 2.58 -7.23
N ILE A 88 38.12 3.44 -6.43
CA ILE A 88 37.42 4.28 -5.44
C ILE A 88 36.50 5.29 -6.14
N LYS A 89 36.97 5.91 -7.24
CA LYS A 89 36.16 6.87 -8.00
C LYS A 89 34.94 6.20 -8.62
N ASP A 90 35.11 5.01 -9.18
CA ASP A 90 34.04 4.23 -9.79
C ASP A 90 33.02 3.80 -8.73
N GLN A 91 33.48 3.31 -7.57
CA GLN A 91 32.60 2.99 -6.43
C GLN A 91 31.83 4.21 -5.91
N LEU A 92 32.50 5.37 -5.79
CA LEU A 92 31.82 6.59 -5.35
C LEU A 92 30.78 7.05 -6.37
N SER A 93 31.10 6.99 -7.66
CA SER A 93 30.16 7.32 -8.74
C SER A 93 28.97 6.35 -8.81
N GLU A 94 29.18 5.08 -8.51
CA GLU A 94 28.12 4.08 -8.43
C GLU A 94 27.21 4.36 -7.24
N LEU A 95 27.78 4.68 -6.06
CA LEU A 95 27.02 5.04 -4.87
C LEU A 95 26.21 6.33 -5.07
N GLU A 96 26.78 7.34 -5.73
CA GLU A 96 26.05 8.58 -6.08
C GLU A 96 24.89 8.29 -7.04
N THR A 97 25.10 7.45 -8.04
CA THR A 97 24.04 7.04 -8.98
C THR A 97 22.94 6.28 -8.24
N LYS A 98 23.28 5.27 -7.44
CA LYS A 98 22.32 4.50 -6.65
C LYS A 98 21.54 5.37 -5.66
N LYS A 99 22.21 6.32 -5.01
CA LYS A 99 21.55 7.29 -4.13
C LYS A 99 20.53 8.12 -4.90
N LYS A 100 20.90 8.64 -6.07
CA LYS A 100 20.01 9.44 -6.91
C LYS A 100 18.82 8.63 -7.45
N GLU A 101 19.03 7.36 -7.78
CA GLU A 101 17.97 6.43 -8.18
C GLU A 101 17.01 6.16 -7.04
N ALA A 102 17.53 5.86 -5.84
CA ALA A 102 16.71 5.67 -4.64
C ALA A 102 15.92 6.92 -4.27
N GLU A 103 16.52 8.12 -4.33
CA GLU A 103 15.81 9.38 -4.11
C GLU A 103 14.68 9.59 -5.13
N LYS A 104 14.93 9.30 -6.42
CA LYS A 104 13.88 9.37 -7.45
C LYS A 104 12.76 8.36 -7.20
N GLU A 105 13.10 7.16 -6.79
CA GLU A 105 12.13 6.11 -6.50
C GLU A 105 11.27 6.47 -5.28
N LEU A 106 11.87 7.04 -4.23
CA LEU A 106 11.14 7.56 -3.07
C LEU A 106 10.17 8.67 -3.46
N VAL A 107 10.58 9.62 -4.30
CA VAL A 107 9.67 10.67 -4.79
C VAL A 107 8.50 10.05 -5.56
N LYS A 108 8.75 9.09 -6.45
CA LYS A 108 7.69 8.39 -7.18
C LYS A 108 6.73 7.64 -6.25
N TYR A 109 7.23 6.98 -5.21
CA TYR A 109 6.37 6.29 -4.25
C TYR A 109 5.54 7.29 -3.43
N ASN A 110 6.12 8.39 -2.99
CA ASN A 110 5.37 9.44 -2.28
C ASN A 110 4.27 10.05 -3.14
N GLU A 111 4.54 10.31 -4.43
CA GLU A 111 3.52 10.76 -5.38
C GLU A 111 2.40 9.72 -5.51
N ARG A 112 2.75 8.43 -5.64
CA ARG A 112 1.77 7.34 -5.69
C ARG A 112 0.95 7.23 -4.42
N PHE A 113 1.56 7.38 -3.24
CA PHE A 113 0.83 7.37 -1.97
C PHE A 113 -0.15 8.52 -1.88
N SER A 114 0.25 9.74 -2.25
CA SER A 114 -0.66 10.89 -2.27
C SER A 114 -1.84 10.69 -3.23
N LEU A 115 -1.60 10.12 -4.42
CA LEU A 115 -2.67 9.78 -5.36
C LEU A 115 -3.61 8.71 -4.81
N LEU A 116 -3.07 7.68 -4.15
CA LEU A 116 -3.86 6.63 -3.51
C LEU A 116 -4.71 7.17 -2.37
N GLU A 117 -4.18 8.07 -1.54
CA GLU A 117 -4.94 8.72 -0.47
C GLU A 117 -6.11 9.54 -1.02
N GLN A 118 -5.87 10.33 -2.08
CA GLN A 118 -6.93 11.10 -2.74
C GLN A 118 -8.00 10.19 -3.35
N GLU A 119 -7.60 9.08 -3.97
CA GLU A 119 -8.56 8.14 -4.56
C GLU A 119 -9.35 7.40 -3.48
N ALA A 120 -8.71 7.03 -2.37
CA ALA A 120 -9.38 6.41 -1.24
C ALA A 120 -10.41 7.37 -0.61
N GLU A 121 -10.08 8.65 -0.45
CA GLU A 121 -11.01 9.66 0.06
C GLU A 121 -12.22 9.82 -0.87
N LYS A 122 -12.00 9.95 -2.18
CA LYS A 122 -13.08 9.99 -3.18
C LYS A 122 -13.95 8.74 -3.15
N LEU A 123 -13.34 7.57 -3.01
CA LEU A 123 -14.05 6.30 -2.95
C LEU A 123 -14.96 6.24 -1.71
N VAL A 124 -14.45 6.69 -0.56
CA VAL A 124 -15.24 6.77 0.69
C VAL A 124 -16.40 7.74 0.54
N GLU A 125 -16.16 8.94 -0.02
CA GLU A 125 -17.21 9.93 -0.28
C GLU A 125 -18.30 9.38 -1.20
N GLU A 126 -17.90 8.70 -2.27
CA GLU A 126 -18.82 8.08 -3.22
C GLU A 126 -19.65 6.96 -2.56
N TYR A 127 -19.04 6.11 -1.72
CA TYR A 127 -19.77 5.10 -0.96
C TYR A 127 -20.76 5.72 0.03
N ILE A 128 -20.41 6.82 0.69
CA ILE A 128 -21.33 7.54 1.58
C ILE A 128 -22.49 8.10 0.77
N ARG A 129 -22.23 8.71 -0.39
CA ARG A 129 -23.25 9.25 -1.30
C ARG A 129 -24.20 8.15 -1.77
N GLN A 130 -23.67 7.03 -2.27
CA GLN A 130 -24.46 5.88 -2.70
C GLN A 130 -25.26 5.27 -1.55
N GLY A 131 -24.68 5.17 -0.35
CA GLY A 131 -25.35 4.68 0.84
C GLY A 131 -26.53 5.56 1.26
N ASN A 132 -26.36 6.89 1.22
CA ASN A 132 -27.43 7.84 1.50
C ASN A 132 -28.54 7.78 0.45
N GLU A 133 -28.18 7.66 -0.83
CA GLU A 133 -29.16 7.52 -1.91
C GLU A 133 -29.94 6.20 -1.78
N ALA A 134 -29.25 5.09 -1.50
CA ALA A 134 -29.88 3.79 -1.26
C ALA A 134 -30.83 3.84 -0.05
N LYS A 135 -30.40 4.46 1.05
CA LYS A 135 -31.24 4.68 2.24
C LYS A 135 -32.50 5.47 1.88
N ALA A 136 -32.37 6.57 1.13
CA ALA A 136 -33.50 7.37 0.70
C ALA A 136 -34.48 6.56 -0.16
N ARG A 137 -33.97 5.79 -1.14
CA ARG A 137 -34.80 4.91 -1.98
C ARG A 137 -35.53 3.85 -1.16
N ILE A 138 -34.85 3.17 -0.24
CA ILE A 138 -35.47 2.14 0.62
C ILE A 138 -36.58 2.75 1.48
N ILE A 139 -36.37 3.93 2.06
CA ILE A 139 -37.40 4.61 2.86
C ILE A 139 -38.59 4.99 1.98
N GLU A 140 -38.35 5.50 0.77
CA GLU A 140 -39.43 5.87 -0.16
C GLU A 140 -40.23 4.66 -0.63
N GLU A 141 -39.56 3.56 -0.98
CA GLU A 141 -40.20 2.30 -1.33
C GLU A 141 -41.00 1.72 -0.16
N ALA A 142 -40.46 1.78 1.05
CA ALA A 142 -41.16 1.34 2.25
C ALA A 142 -42.43 2.17 2.51
N LYS A 143 -42.38 3.49 2.32
CA LYS A 143 -43.56 4.37 2.43
C LYS A 143 -44.63 4.02 1.40
N LYS A 144 -44.24 3.87 0.13
CA LYS A 144 -45.17 3.46 -0.94
C LYS A 144 -45.78 2.08 -0.69
N ALA A 145 -44.99 1.14 -0.19
CA ALA A 145 -45.47 -0.17 0.18
C ALA A 145 -46.46 -0.11 1.34
N ALA A 146 -46.19 0.72 2.36
CA ALA A 146 -47.10 0.94 3.48
C ALA A 146 -48.43 1.56 3.04
N GLU A 147 -48.39 2.60 2.21
CA GLU A 147 -49.60 3.25 1.66
C GLU A 147 -50.43 2.25 0.84
N LYS A 148 -49.79 1.46 -0.03
CA LYS A 148 -50.47 0.43 -0.80
C LYS A 148 -51.09 -0.65 0.08
N LEU A 149 -50.41 -1.03 1.17
CA LEU A 149 -50.92 -2.00 2.14
C LEU A 149 -52.15 -1.44 2.87
N GLU A 150 -52.10 -0.19 3.32
CA GLU A 150 -53.24 0.49 3.97
C GLU A 150 -54.46 0.59 3.05
N GLU A 151 -54.23 0.96 1.78
CA GLU A 151 -55.28 1.03 0.78
C GLU A 151 -55.89 -0.36 0.51
N GLN A 152 -55.06 -1.40 0.41
CA GLN A 152 -55.51 -2.79 0.26
C GLN A 152 -56.27 -3.28 1.50
N ALA A 153 -55.80 -2.96 2.71
CA ALA A 153 -56.47 -3.31 3.96
C ALA A 153 -57.84 -2.63 4.05
N SER A 154 -57.93 -1.34 3.71
CA SER A 154 -59.19 -0.59 3.70
C SER A 154 -60.21 -1.19 2.74
N ARG A 155 -59.80 -1.52 1.52
CA ARG A 155 -60.65 -2.22 0.54
C ARG A 155 -61.11 -3.58 1.03
N ASN A 156 -60.22 -4.35 1.66
CA ASN A 156 -60.56 -5.66 2.22
C ASN A 156 -61.56 -5.52 3.35
N ILE A 157 -61.37 -4.56 4.26
CA ILE A 157 -62.32 -4.27 5.35
C ILE A 157 -63.69 -3.92 4.78
N GLU A 158 -63.76 -3.04 3.77
CA GLU A 158 -65.03 -2.66 3.15
C GLU A 158 -65.74 -3.87 2.52
N ASN A 159 -64.99 -4.72 1.83
CA ASN A 159 -65.53 -5.94 1.22
C ASN A 159 -66.03 -6.94 2.27
N GLU A 160 -65.28 -7.16 3.34
CA GLU A 160 -65.69 -8.04 4.44
C GLU A 160 -66.89 -7.46 5.20
N PHE A 161 -66.95 -6.14 5.40
CA PHE A 161 -68.10 -5.48 6.00
C PHE A 161 -69.37 -5.64 5.15
N LYS A 162 -69.26 -5.47 3.82
CA LYS A 162 -70.37 -5.73 2.88
C LYS A 162 -70.85 -7.18 2.97
N LYS A 163 -69.92 -8.15 2.97
CA LYS A 163 -70.25 -9.58 3.13
C LYS A 163 -70.94 -9.86 4.46
N ALA A 164 -70.40 -9.34 5.56
CA ALA A 164 -70.97 -9.51 6.90
C ALA A 164 -72.38 -8.90 6.99
N LYS A 165 -72.62 -7.74 6.37
CA LYS A 165 -73.95 -7.12 6.32
C LYS A 165 -74.95 -7.97 5.55
N ILE A 166 -74.58 -8.51 4.39
CA ILE A 166 -75.45 -9.39 3.59
C ILE A 166 -75.78 -10.66 4.39
N LYS A 167 -74.76 -11.27 5.01
CA LYS A 167 -74.96 -12.46 5.85
C LYS A 167 -75.90 -12.19 7.02
N LEU A 168 -75.72 -11.06 7.72
CA LEU A 168 -76.60 -10.67 8.82
C LEU A 168 -78.06 -10.45 8.36
N GLN A 169 -78.26 -9.85 7.19
CA GLN A 169 -79.59 -9.68 6.61
C GLN A 169 -80.25 -11.03 6.29
N GLN A 170 -79.50 -11.96 5.70
CA GLN A 170 -79.98 -13.31 5.43
C GLN A 170 -80.36 -14.05 6.72
N ASP A 171 -79.48 -14.06 7.72
CA ASP A 171 -79.74 -14.69 9.02
C ASP A 171 -80.97 -14.08 9.73
N THR A 172 -81.17 -12.76 9.60
CA THR A 172 -82.31 -12.06 10.19
C THR A 172 -83.62 -12.41 9.46
N LEU A 173 -83.60 -12.45 8.13
CA LEU A 173 -84.76 -12.85 7.33
C LEU A 173 -85.13 -14.29 7.58
N GLU A 174 -84.16 -15.19 7.68
CA GLU A 174 -84.39 -16.60 8.02
C GLU A 174 -85.07 -16.74 9.38
N LYS A 175 -84.54 -16.08 10.43
CA LYS A 175 -85.16 -16.09 11.76
C LYS A 175 -86.56 -15.45 11.77
N ALA A 176 -86.77 -14.38 11.01
CA ALA A 176 -88.07 -13.74 10.90
C ALA A 176 -89.10 -14.66 10.20
N LEU A 177 -88.69 -15.36 9.14
CA LEU A 177 -89.54 -16.35 8.45
C LEU A 177 -89.91 -17.51 9.37
N VAL A 178 -88.94 -18.07 10.11
CA VAL A 178 -89.20 -19.15 11.08
C VAL A 178 -90.19 -18.71 12.16
N ASN A 179 -90.04 -17.49 12.68
CA ASN A 179 -90.98 -16.92 13.66
C ASN A 179 -92.36 -16.68 13.05
N ALA A 180 -92.44 -16.13 11.83
CA ALA A 180 -93.70 -15.90 11.13
C ALA A 180 -94.43 -17.22 10.84
N GLU A 181 -93.72 -18.25 10.38
CA GLU A 181 -94.25 -19.59 10.17
C GLU A 181 -94.82 -20.17 11.47
N THR A 182 -94.09 -20.04 12.57
CA THR A 182 -94.53 -20.49 13.90
C THR A 182 -95.78 -19.73 14.35
N LEU A 183 -95.83 -18.42 14.14
CA LEU A 183 -96.95 -17.57 14.53
C LEU A 183 -98.20 -17.90 13.70
N ILE A 184 -98.07 -18.09 12.38
CA ILE A 184 -99.14 -18.51 11.48
C ILE A 184 -99.67 -19.88 11.90
N LYS A 185 -98.80 -20.88 12.12
CA LYS A 185 -99.21 -22.22 12.60
C LYS A 185 -100.02 -22.17 13.89
N ASN A 186 -99.66 -21.27 14.81
CA ASN A 186 -100.34 -21.15 16.10
C ASN A 186 -101.64 -20.32 16.07
N LYS A 187 -101.85 -19.48 15.05
CA LYS A 187 -102.97 -18.51 14.98
C LYS A 187 -103.97 -18.79 13.86
N ILE A 188 -103.67 -19.72 12.95
CA ILE A 188 -104.55 -20.05 11.82
C ILE A 188 -105.91 -20.58 12.30
N THR A 189 -106.99 -20.06 11.72
CA THR A 189 -108.36 -20.46 12.02
C THR A 189 -108.98 -21.23 10.85
N ALA A 190 -110.07 -21.97 11.08
CA ALA A 190 -110.76 -22.72 10.03
C ALA A 190 -111.26 -21.81 8.89
N GLN A 191 -111.69 -20.59 9.23
CA GLN A 191 -112.15 -19.60 8.25
C GLN A 191 -111.02 -19.07 7.36
N ASP A 192 -109.78 -19.01 7.86
CA ASP A 192 -108.60 -18.64 7.07
C ASP A 192 -108.19 -19.77 6.12
N GLN A 193 -108.37 -21.03 6.52
CA GLN A 193 -108.09 -22.19 5.67
C GLN A 193 -109.05 -22.26 4.47
N ASP A 194 -110.35 -22.07 4.69
CA ASP A 194 -111.34 -22.03 3.62
C ASP A 194 -111.03 -20.90 2.62
N LYS A 195 -110.68 -19.71 3.12
CA LYS A 195 -110.25 -18.58 2.28
C LYS A 195 -109.01 -18.88 1.43
N LEU A 196 -108.02 -19.58 1.99
CA LEU A 196 -106.81 -19.96 1.26
C LEU A 196 -107.12 -20.97 0.14
N VAL A 197 -108.09 -21.87 0.35
CA VAL A 197 -108.57 -22.81 -0.67
C VAL A 197 -109.26 -22.05 -1.79
N ASP A 198 -110.15 -21.11 -1.45
CA ASP A 198 -110.85 -20.27 -2.43
C ASP A 198 -109.86 -19.42 -3.26
N GLU A 199 -108.89 -18.76 -2.63
CA GLU A 199 -107.85 -17.99 -3.34
C GLU A 199 -106.98 -18.87 -4.24
N TYR A 200 -106.63 -20.08 -3.80
CA TYR A 200 -105.85 -21.02 -4.62
C TYR A 200 -106.65 -21.48 -5.85
N LEU A 201 -107.93 -21.82 -5.66
CA LEU A 201 -108.82 -22.18 -6.76
C LEU A 201 -109.01 -21.02 -7.74
N GLU A 202 -109.16 -19.79 -7.25
CA GLU A 202 -109.28 -18.61 -8.09
C GLU A 202 -108.00 -18.33 -8.90
N LYS A 203 -106.82 -18.46 -8.29
CA LYS A 203 -105.54 -18.30 -9.00
C LYS A 203 -105.24 -19.38 -10.04
N VAL A 204 -105.65 -20.62 -9.78
CA VAL A 204 -105.45 -21.75 -10.72
C VAL A 204 -106.49 -21.73 -11.84
N VAL A 205 -107.66 -21.12 -11.63
CA VAL A 205 -108.68 -20.91 -12.66
C VAL A 205 -108.41 -19.64 -13.49
N ALA A 206 -107.69 -18.67 -12.95
CA ALA A 206 -107.23 -17.46 -13.66
C ALA A 206 -105.92 -17.64 -14.45
N GLN A 207 -105.38 -18.86 -14.50
CA GLN A 207 -104.21 -19.26 -15.28
C GLN A 207 -104.61 -20.24 -16.39
#